data_AF-A0A9E4FGT8-F1
#
_entry.id   AF-A0A9E4FGT8-F1
#
_cell.length_a   1.000
_cell.length_b   1.000
_cell.length_c   1.000
_cell.angle_alpha   90.00
_cell.angle_beta   90.00
_cell.angle_gamma   90.00
#
_symmetry.space_group_name_H-M   'P 1'
#
loop_
_entity.id
_entity.type
_entity.pdbx_description
1 polymer ?
#
loop_
_entity_poly.entity_id
_entity_poly.type
_entity_poly.pdbx_seq_one_letter_code
_entity_poly.pdbx_strand_id
1 'polypeptide(L)'
;MSSAADDREADALPAIHGVESSSIAAVGYDPTTRRLYLRFAGSGNAYLYHDVPPATFDELMRAESKGGFVNTMIKGSYGYRRL
;
A
#
# COMPACT_ATOMS: atom_id res chain seq x y z
N MET A 1 10.06 -39.38 -7.22
CA MET A 1 8.78 -38.76 -7.62
C MET A 1 8.60 -37.56 -6.69
N SER A 2 9.27 -36.43 -6.92
CA SER A 2 8.92 -35.33 -7.83
C SER A 2 7.53 -34.74 -7.63
N SER A 3 7.56 -33.42 -7.33
CA SER A 3 6.57 -32.38 -7.66
C SER A 3 5.37 -32.27 -6.71
N ALA A 4 5.09 -31.14 -6.06
CA ALA A 4 5.73 -29.83 -6.04
C ALA A 4 5.37 -29.18 -4.70
N ALA A 5 6.32 -28.46 -4.09
CA ALA A 5 5.94 -27.35 -3.25
C ALA A 5 5.11 -26.41 -4.14
N ASP A 6 3.81 -26.25 -3.86
CA ASP A 6 3.03 -25.20 -4.50
C ASP A 6 3.49 -23.88 -3.86
N ASP A 7 4.63 -23.41 -4.35
CA ASP A 7 5.18 -22.07 -4.23
C ASP A 7 4.18 -21.05 -4.83
N ARG A 8 3.07 -20.78 -4.14
CA ARG A 8 2.17 -19.65 -4.43
C ARG A 8 1.90 -18.73 -3.24
N GLU A 9 2.84 -18.67 -2.30
CA GLU A 9 2.96 -17.59 -1.31
C GLU A 9 3.46 -16.27 -1.96
N ALA A 10 3.03 -15.98 -3.20
CA ALA A 10 3.54 -14.87 -4.01
C ALA A 10 2.55 -13.70 -4.18
N ASP A 11 1.31 -13.79 -3.68
CA ASP A 11 0.25 -12.83 -4.04
C ASP A 11 -0.71 -12.43 -2.88
N ALA A 12 -0.36 -12.68 -1.62
CA ALA A 12 -1.15 -12.16 -0.50
C ALA A 12 -0.63 -10.75 -0.14
N LEU A 13 -1.17 -9.71 -0.78
CA LEU A 13 -1.09 -8.37 -0.22
C LEU A 13 -1.60 -8.46 1.24
N PRO A 14 -0.83 -8.04 2.26
CA PRO A 14 -1.34 -8.05 3.63
C PRO A 14 -2.64 -7.27 3.66
N ALA A 15 -3.57 -7.69 4.52
CA ALA A 15 -4.96 -7.22 4.57
C ALA A 15 -5.09 -5.72 4.23
N ILE A 16 -5.31 -5.42 2.95
CA ILE A 16 -5.61 -4.07 2.47
C ILE A 16 -7.12 -3.96 2.40
N HIS A 17 -7.66 -2.87 2.92
CA HIS A 17 -9.09 -2.62 2.89
C HIS A 17 -9.41 -1.54 1.85
N GLY A 18 -10.60 -1.63 1.25
CA GLY A 18 -11.10 -0.61 0.34
C GLY A 18 -11.19 0.75 1.03
N VAL A 19 -11.01 1.82 0.26
CA VAL A 19 -11.18 3.20 0.74
C VAL A 19 -11.98 4.01 -0.27
N GLU A 20 -12.74 4.96 0.22
CA GLU A 20 -13.43 5.94 -0.62
C GLU A 20 -12.40 6.92 -1.20
N SER A 21 -11.94 6.66 -2.42
CA SER A 21 -11.07 7.55 -3.20
C SER A 21 -11.14 7.23 -4.69
N SER A 22 -11.09 8.27 -5.52
CA SER A 22 -11.00 8.13 -6.98
C SER A 22 -9.65 7.60 -7.48
N SER A 23 -8.60 7.69 -6.66
CA SER A 23 -7.22 7.35 -7.06
C SER A 23 -6.65 6.15 -6.31
N ILE A 24 -7.11 5.88 -5.08
CA ILE A 24 -6.64 4.78 -4.25
C ILE A 24 -7.80 3.80 -4.05
N ALA A 25 -7.64 2.58 -4.55
CA ALA A 25 -8.64 1.52 -4.44
C ALA A 25 -8.59 0.82 -3.09
N ALA A 26 -7.40 0.66 -2.51
CA ALA A 26 -7.23 0.03 -1.21
C ALA A 26 -5.93 0.47 -0.52
N VAL A 27 -5.96 0.42 0.81
CA VAL A 27 -4.84 0.76 1.69
C VAL A 27 -4.69 -0.33 2.75
N GLY A 28 -3.46 -0.67 3.11
CA GLY A 28 -3.17 -1.42 4.32
C GLY A 28 -1.93 -0.86 4.99
N TYR A 29 -1.86 -0.97 6.32
CA TYR A 29 -0.75 -0.45 7.08
C TYR A 29 -0.37 -1.41 8.21
N ASP A 30 0.92 -1.70 8.33
CA ASP A 30 1.49 -2.44 9.44
C ASP A 30 2.31 -1.47 10.30
N PRO A 31 1.83 -1.11 11.52
CA PRO A 31 2.54 -0.19 12.42
C PRO A 31 3.80 -0.80 13.03
N THR A 32 3.90 -2.14 13.13
CA THR A 32 5.06 -2.84 13.68
C THR A 32 6.23 -2.76 12.72
N THR A 33 5.97 -2.94 11.42
CA THR A 33 7.01 -2.87 10.38
C THR A 33 7.05 -1.54 9.62
N ARG A 34 6.15 -0.60 9.94
CA ARG A 34 6.00 0.71 9.29
C ARG A 34 5.85 0.60 7.77
N ARG A 35 5.07 -0.39 7.34
CA ARG A 35 4.84 -0.71 5.94
C ARG A 35 3.48 -0.22 5.51
N LEU A 36 3.45 0.58 4.45
CA LEU A 36 2.22 1.08 3.84
C LEU A 36 2.02 0.41 2.48
N TYR A 37 0.88 -0.24 2.32
CA TYR A 37 0.45 -0.90 1.12
C TYR A 37 -0.62 -0.06 0.44
N LEU A 38 -0.45 0.21 -0.84
CA LEU A 38 -1.38 1.02 -1.63
C LEU A 38 -1.72 0.30 -2.93
N ARG A 39 -3.01 0.25 -3.27
CA ARG A 39 -3.48 -0.14 -4.59
C ARG A 39 -4.10 1.06 -5.29
N PHE A 40 -3.58 1.44 -6.45
CA PHE A 40 -4.12 2.55 -7.22
C PHE A 40 -5.33 2.10 -8.04
N ALA A 41 -6.42 2.88 -8.02
CA ALA A 41 -7.65 2.56 -8.73
C ALA A 41 -7.48 2.64 -10.25
N GLY A 42 -6.75 3.64 -10.75
CA GLY A 42 -6.61 3.86 -12.20
C GLY A 42 -5.75 2.82 -12.93
N SER A 43 -4.69 2.33 -12.28
CA SER A 43 -3.75 1.36 -12.90
C SER A 43 -3.89 -0.06 -12.36
N GLY A 44 -4.59 -0.25 -11.24
CA GLY A 44 -4.61 -1.52 -10.52
C GLY A 44 -3.30 -1.87 -9.81
N ASN A 45 -2.24 -1.08 -9.99
CA ASN A 45 -0.91 -1.38 -9.46
C ASN A 45 -0.88 -1.28 -7.93
N ALA A 46 -0.24 -2.27 -7.32
CA ALA A 46 0.06 -2.28 -5.89
C ALA A 46 1.48 -1.80 -5.62
N TYR A 47 1.65 -1.07 -4.53
CA TYR A 47 2.92 -0.55 -4.07
C TYR A 47 3.07 -0.78 -2.58
N LEU A 48 4.31 -1.08 -2.18
CA LEU A 48 4.75 -1.12 -0.80
C LEU A 48 5.69 0.06 -0.56
N TYR A 49 5.35 0.89 0.41
CA TYR A 49 6.21 1.94 0.95
C TYR A 49 6.76 1.51 2.31
N HIS A 50 8.03 1.80 2.53
CA HIS A 50 8.77 1.45 3.75
C HIS A 50 8.96 2.67 4.65
N ASP A 51 9.14 2.41 5.95
CA ASP A 51 9.45 3.42 6.97
C ASP A 51 8.41 4.55 7.08
N VAL A 52 7.15 4.27 6.73
CA VAL A 52 6.06 5.24 6.83
C VAL A 52 5.58 5.32 8.28
N PRO A 53 5.69 6.49 8.95
CA PRO A 53 5.25 6.64 10.33
C PRO A 53 3.74 6.46 10.50
N PRO A 54 3.25 5.99 11.66
CA PRO A 54 1.82 5.85 11.92
C PRO A 54 1.05 7.15 11.72
N ALA A 55 1.63 8.29 12.14
CA ALA A 55 1.05 9.62 11.95
C ALA A 55 0.77 9.94 10.46
N THR A 56 1.68 9.58 9.56
CA THR A 56 1.50 9.81 8.11
C THR A 56 0.39 8.92 7.54
N PHE A 57 0.25 7.68 8.03
CA PHE A 57 -0.88 6.82 7.68
C PHE A 57 -2.20 7.40 8.20
N ASP A 58 -2.23 7.88 9.44
CA ASP A 58 -3.35 8.56 10.06
C ASP A 58 -3.80 9.79 9.24
N GLU A 59 -2.86 10.59 8.74
CA GLU A 59 -3.12 11.74 7.88
C GLU A 59 -3.65 11.31 6.50
N LEU A 60 -3.05 10.27 5.89
CA LEU A 60 -3.52 9.68 4.63
C LEU A 60 -4.99 9.23 4.74
N MET A 61 -5.37 8.59 5.84
CA MET A 61 -6.74 8.10 6.04
C MET A 61 -7.75 9.25 6.18
N ARG A 62 -7.34 10.36 6.80
CA ARG A 62 -8.15 11.59 6.96
C ARG A 62 -8.15 12.50 5.73
N ALA A 63 -7.20 12.33 4.81
CA ALA A 63 -7.10 13.17 3.62
C ALA A 63 -8.34 13.04 2.72
N GLU A 64 -8.87 14.18 2.30
CA GLU A 64 -9.98 14.30 1.33
C GLU A 64 -9.58 13.69 -0.03
N SER A 65 -8.34 13.96 -0.46
CA SER A 65 -7.76 13.35 -1.66
C SER A 65 -6.58 12.45 -1.28
N LYS A 66 -6.86 11.15 -1.10
CA LYS A 66 -5.82 10.15 -0.78
C LYS A 66 -4.74 10.07 -1.85
N GLY A 67 -5.11 10.11 -3.13
CA GLY A 67 -4.15 10.15 -4.23
C GLY A 67 -3.30 11.42 -4.24
N GLY A 68 -3.90 12.57 -3.92
CA GLY A 68 -3.18 13.84 -3.75
C GLY A 68 -2.16 13.76 -2.63
N PHE A 69 -2.58 13.31 -1.45
CA PHE A 69 -1.71 13.11 -0.28
C PHE A 69 -0.55 12.16 -0.57
N VAL A 70 -0.81 11.04 -1.25
CA VAL A 70 0.25 10.12 -1.64
C VAL A 70 1.27 10.81 -2.54
N ASN A 71 0.83 11.59 -3.52
CA ASN A 71 1.74 12.27 -4.44
C ASN A 71 2.56 13.40 -3.76
N THR A 72 2.03 14.07 -2.75
CA THR A 72 2.70 15.20 -2.10
C THR A 72 3.51 14.81 -0.87
N MET A 73 2.99 13.90 -0.04
CA MET A 73 3.58 13.58 1.27
C MET A 73 4.38 12.27 1.26
N ILE A 74 3.98 11.30 0.43
CA ILE A 74 4.54 9.94 0.48
C ILE A 74 5.50 9.67 -0.67
N LYS A 75 5.11 10.01 -1.90
CA LYS A 75 5.87 9.74 -3.11
C LYS A 75 7.15 10.57 -3.13
N GLY A 76 8.30 9.90 -3.21
CA GLY A 76 9.62 10.54 -3.17
C GLY A 76 10.16 10.77 -1.76
N SER A 77 9.30 10.78 -0.74
CA SER A 77 9.69 10.88 0.68
C SER A 77 10.09 9.53 1.28
N TYR A 78 9.50 8.44 0.80
CA TYR A 78 9.73 7.09 1.29
C TYR A 78 10.21 6.15 0.20
N GLY A 79 11.07 5.21 0.58
CA GLY A 79 11.48 4.11 -0.29
C GLY A 79 10.27 3.22 -0.62
N TYR A 80 10.15 2.82 -1.87
CA TYR A 80 9.02 2.02 -2.32
C TYR A 80 9.41 0.97 -3.35
N ARG A 81 8.56 -0.06 -3.46
CA ARG A 81 8.64 -1.10 -4.48
C ARG A 81 7.23 -1.36 -5.02
N ARG A 82 7.14 -1.62 -6.33
CA ARG A 82 5.92 -2.13 -6.95
C ARG A 82 5.79 -3.62 -6.64
N LEU A 83 4.60 -4.03 -6.20
CA LEU A 83 4.23 -5.42 -5.96
C LEU A 83 3.68 -6.04 -7.25
#